data_AF-A0A971Q599-F1
#
_entry.id   AF-A0A971Q599-F1
#
_cell.length_a   1.000
_cell.length_b   1.000
_cell.length_c   1.000
_cell.angle_alpha   90.00
_cell.angle_beta   90.00
_cell.angle_gamma   90.00
#
_symmetry.space_group_name_H-M   'P 1'
#
loop_
_entity.id
_entity.type
_entity.pdbx_description
1 polymer ?
#
loop_
_entity_poly.entity_id
_entity_poly.type
_entity_poly.pdbx_seq_one_letter_code
_entity_poly.pdbx_strand_id
1 'polypeptide(L)'
;MKVIDIQQQPTMGFSRTLSITIIGIRYRLFRSLVTVVVIAVAVAFLMNIVGESLIRKSVLENSADRLRELRHAAVWAARLSVPGTAEDIILNLGKAEPDSPLYQESQVLAGFDPGEMQAVHEQVCRAAEYLTFFGELDYGRRRRMVAGAEGSDIFRSLRETGRMERFEDALAGMKSVRFPGTIEQFRDFVGQWPEIEGRVQRIREGRRQAIRQVREVLDGRPVVDALTDATGQFGQAVRAAGFRLGEDEAGAVAREARRMVDVRILEDSVNKPAIRKALSSRLDVLPADVTVQTLWDFVGSRENAEWYLAKMREGELDTAGLTVERTVELAGVDAEFASLVRAEHLGGDLSGGFLGVGERMTWLMLVSMLVCVVGIANAMLMSVTERFREIATLKCLGALDGSIMLMFVLEAALLGVVGGVMGAVGGVLIALGRMIGSFGSLMFGATPAGDLTAAAIAATVVGVVLAAVAAVYPSFKAARLAPMEAMRIE
;
A
#
# COMPACT_ATOMS: atom_id res chain seq x y z
N MET A 1 -46.28 28.03 -57.47
CA MET A 1 -45.08 27.55 -56.74
C MET A 1 -44.79 26.13 -57.20
N LYS A 2 -43.59 25.86 -57.73
CA LYS A 2 -43.16 24.47 -58.01
C LYS A 2 -43.04 23.76 -56.66
N VAL A 3 -43.79 22.67 -56.47
CA VAL A 3 -43.65 21.81 -55.29
C VAL A 3 -42.26 21.18 -55.39
N ILE A 4 -41.34 21.63 -54.55
CA ILE A 4 -40.03 21.00 -54.41
C ILE A 4 -40.29 19.75 -53.56
N ASP A 5 -40.27 18.59 -54.20
CA ASP A 5 -40.29 17.30 -53.51
C ASP A 5 -38.96 17.14 -52.79
N ILE A 6 -38.95 17.43 -51.48
CA ILE A 6 -37.78 17.25 -50.62
C ILE A 6 -37.70 15.76 -50.31
N GLN A 7 -37.04 15.01 -51.17
CA GLN A 7 -36.71 13.62 -50.88
C GLN A 7 -35.91 13.53 -49.57
N GLN A 8 -36.23 12.55 -48.73
CA GLN A 8 -35.49 12.31 -47.49
C GLN A 8 -34.00 12.13 -47.81
N GLN A 9 -33.16 12.92 -47.13
CA GLN A 9 -31.72 12.84 -47.31
C GLN A 9 -31.23 11.43 -46.97
N PRO A 10 -30.35 10.83 -47.80
CA PRO A 10 -29.86 9.48 -47.58
C PRO A 10 -29.02 9.43 -46.29
N THR A 11 -29.53 8.78 -45.26
CA THR A 11 -28.78 8.50 -44.04
C THR A 11 -27.87 7.29 -44.25
N MET A 12 -26.57 7.44 -44.07
CA MET A 12 -25.66 6.29 -44.07
C MET A 12 -25.88 5.44 -42.80
N GLY A 13 -26.27 4.19 -42.97
CA GLY A 13 -26.39 3.24 -41.86
C GLY A 13 -25.01 2.92 -41.25
N PHE A 14 -24.98 2.70 -39.94
CA PHE A 14 -23.76 2.47 -39.15
C PHE A 14 -22.81 1.42 -39.75
N SER A 15 -23.36 0.30 -40.25
CA SER A 15 -22.59 -0.78 -40.88
C SER A 15 -21.83 -0.32 -42.14
N ARG A 16 -22.44 0.55 -42.97
CA ARG A 16 -21.75 1.12 -44.14
C ARG A 16 -20.69 2.14 -43.73
N THR A 17 -20.96 2.97 -42.73
CA THR A 17 -19.97 3.91 -42.20
C THR A 17 -18.74 3.17 -41.67
N LEU A 18 -18.95 2.07 -40.95
CA LEU A 18 -17.87 1.23 -40.42
C LEU A 18 -17.05 0.58 -41.54
N SER A 19 -17.69 0.01 -42.58
CA SER A 19 -16.98 -0.65 -43.67
C SER A 19 -16.11 0.31 -44.48
N ILE A 20 -16.63 1.50 -44.81
CA ILE A 20 -15.88 2.54 -45.51
C ILE A 20 -14.68 3.01 -44.66
N THR A 21 -14.90 3.14 -43.34
CA THR A 21 -13.84 3.53 -42.40
C THR A 21 -12.68 2.51 -42.40
N ILE A 22 -12.99 1.21 -42.29
CA ILE A 22 -11.97 0.14 -42.28
C ILE A 22 -11.17 0.11 -43.59
N ILE A 23 -11.85 0.23 -44.74
CA ILE A 23 -11.19 0.30 -46.06
C ILE A 23 -10.23 1.49 -46.09
N GLY A 24 -10.69 2.64 -45.60
CA GLY A 24 -9.92 3.87 -45.50
C GLY A 24 -8.64 3.77 -44.66
N ILE A 25 -8.69 3.03 -43.54
CA ILE A 25 -7.52 2.75 -42.69
C ILE A 25 -6.50 1.89 -43.45
N ARG A 26 -6.97 0.85 -44.16
CA ARG A 26 -6.10 -0.10 -44.88
C ARG A 26 -5.26 0.56 -45.98
N TYR A 27 -5.81 1.55 -46.69
CA TYR A 27 -5.05 2.31 -47.69
C TYR A 27 -3.98 3.23 -47.10
N ARG A 28 -4.03 3.52 -45.79
CA ARG A 28 -3.13 4.45 -45.09
C ARG A 28 -2.54 3.82 -43.83
N LEU A 29 -2.08 2.58 -43.97
CA LEU A 29 -1.47 1.80 -42.90
C LEU A 29 -0.35 2.57 -42.19
N PHE A 30 0.52 3.28 -42.92
CA PHE A 30 1.68 3.95 -42.33
C PHE A 30 1.32 5.13 -41.40
N ARG A 31 0.31 5.94 -41.71
CA ARG A 31 -0.12 7.03 -40.81
C ARG A 31 -1.05 6.55 -39.69
N SER A 32 -1.90 5.59 -40.01
CA SER A 32 -2.70 4.89 -38.99
C SER A 32 -1.77 4.28 -37.94
N LEU A 33 -0.62 3.75 -38.36
CA LEU A 33 0.44 3.27 -37.47
C LEU A 33 1.00 4.39 -36.57
N VAL A 34 1.30 5.59 -37.09
CA VAL A 34 1.76 6.72 -36.24
C VAL A 34 0.75 7.05 -35.16
N THR A 35 -0.54 7.11 -35.51
CA THR A 35 -1.62 7.41 -34.55
C THR A 35 -1.74 6.31 -33.50
N VAL A 36 -1.70 5.04 -33.93
CA VAL A 36 -1.72 3.88 -33.03
C VAL A 36 -0.51 3.89 -32.09
N VAL A 37 0.69 4.24 -32.57
CA VAL A 37 1.90 4.33 -31.75
C VAL A 37 1.79 5.44 -30.71
N VAL A 38 1.32 6.63 -31.08
CA VAL A 38 1.11 7.75 -30.13
C VAL A 38 0.14 7.36 -29.02
N ILE A 39 -0.97 6.69 -29.38
CA ILE A 39 -1.96 6.18 -28.40
C ILE A 39 -1.32 5.08 -27.54
N ALA A 40 -0.63 4.12 -28.15
CA ALA A 40 -0.01 3.01 -27.45
C ALA A 40 1.04 3.47 -26.43
N VAL A 41 1.87 4.46 -26.77
CA VAL A 41 2.86 5.02 -25.84
C VAL A 41 2.17 5.71 -24.66
N ALA A 42 1.14 6.51 -24.91
CA ALA A 42 0.42 7.22 -23.85
C ALA A 42 -0.30 6.23 -22.91
N VAL A 43 -0.99 5.24 -23.47
CA VAL A 43 -1.69 4.21 -22.69
C VAL A 43 -0.69 3.29 -21.98
N ALA A 44 0.46 2.96 -22.58
CA ALA A 44 1.53 2.22 -21.91
C ALA A 44 2.10 2.99 -20.73
N PHE A 45 2.29 4.31 -20.86
CA PHE A 45 2.76 5.15 -19.77
C PHE A 45 1.75 5.19 -18.61
N LEU A 46 0.46 5.42 -18.92
CA LEU A 46 -0.62 5.37 -17.94
C LEU A 46 -0.67 4.00 -17.25
N MET A 47 -0.67 2.92 -18.02
CA MET A 47 -0.78 1.56 -17.50
C MET A 47 0.47 1.15 -16.70
N ASN A 48 1.65 1.62 -17.08
CA ASN A 48 2.86 1.39 -16.31
C ASN A 48 2.74 2.01 -14.91
N ILE A 49 2.24 3.25 -14.82
CA ILE A 49 2.10 3.96 -13.55
C ILE A 49 1.04 3.33 -12.65
N VAL A 50 -0.14 3.05 -13.22
CA VAL A 50 -1.22 2.39 -12.48
C VAL A 50 -0.81 0.97 -12.08
N GLY A 51 -0.17 0.22 -12.98
CA GLY A 51 0.32 -1.12 -12.71
C GLY A 51 1.36 -1.16 -11.58
N GLU A 52 2.35 -0.28 -11.61
CA GLU A 52 3.33 -0.12 -10.52
C GLU A 52 2.64 0.20 -9.18
N SER A 53 1.66 1.10 -9.17
CA SER A 53 0.92 1.46 -7.96
C SER A 53 0.13 0.27 -7.40
N LEU A 54 -0.59 -0.47 -8.25
CA LEU A 54 -1.38 -1.63 -7.85
C LEU A 54 -0.51 -2.77 -7.32
N ILE A 55 0.56 -3.08 -8.05
CA ILE A 55 1.52 -4.11 -7.64
C ILE A 55 2.15 -3.73 -6.30
N ARG A 56 2.67 -2.51 -6.18
CA ARG A 56 3.29 -2.04 -4.94
C ARG A 56 2.33 -2.12 -3.76
N LYS A 57 1.09 -1.66 -3.93
CA LYS A 57 0.06 -1.75 -2.90
C LYS A 57 -0.20 -3.21 -2.50
N SER A 58 -0.40 -4.10 -3.46
CA SER A 58 -0.67 -5.52 -3.18
C SER A 58 0.51 -6.23 -2.51
N VAL A 59 1.74 -5.92 -2.93
CA VAL A 59 2.95 -6.44 -2.28
C VAL A 59 3.03 -5.96 -0.84
N LEU A 60 2.75 -4.68 -0.58
CA LEU A 60 2.79 -4.11 0.77
C LEU A 60 1.70 -4.67 1.68
N GLU A 61 0.47 -4.82 1.19
CA GLU A 61 -0.62 -5.43 1.96
C GLU A 61 -0.28 -6.88 2.32
N ASN A 62 0.13 -7.68 1.35
CA ASN A 62 0.56 -9.07 1.59
C ASN A 62 1.78 -9.14 2.51
N SER A 63 2.71 -8.20 2.37
CA SER A 63 3.91 -8.16 3.21
C SER A 63 3.59 -7.77 4.64
N ALA A 64 2.69 -6.80 4.85
CA ALA A 64 2.22 -6.41 6.17
C ALA A 64 1.48 -7.56 6.86
N ASP A 65 0.69 -8.34 6.13
CA ASP A 65 -0.02 -9.51 6.66
C ASP A 65 0.97 -10.58 7.12
N ARG A 66 1.94 -10.95 6.28
CA ARG A 66 2.99 -11.92 6.64
C ARG A 66 3.89 -11.44 7.78
N LEU A 67 4.24 -10.15 7.80
CA LEU A 67 5.02 -9.57 8.90
C LEU A 67 4.24 -9.58 10.22
N ARG A 68 2.92 -9.39 10.18
CA ARG A 68 2.07 -9.53 11.38
C ARG A 68 2.12 -10.95 11.91
N GLU A 69 2.02 -11.96 11.04
CA GLU A 69 2.16 -13.37 11.43
C GLU A 69 3.51 -13.66 12.09
N LEU A 70 4.60 -13.16 11.51
CA LEU A 70 5.97 -13.33 12.02
C LEU A 70 6.31 -12.46 13.25
N ARG A 71 5.38 -11.62 13.72
CA ARG A 71 5.60 -10.73 14.89
C ARG A 71 4.72 -11.06 16.08
N HIS A 72 3.82 -12.06 16.02
CA HIS A 72 2.93 -12.40 17.12
C HIS A 72 3.69 -12.68 18.44
N ALA A 73 4.69 -13.56 18.41
CA ALA A 73 5.45 -13.90 19.61
C ALA A 73 6.26 -12.71 20.15
N ALA A 74 6.81 -11.86 19.27
CA ALA A 74 7.54 -10.66 19.68
C ALA A 74 6.60 -9.63 20.36
N VAL A 75 5.40 -9.43 19.81
CA VAL A 75 4.37 -8.56 20.42
C VAL A 75 3.95 -9.11 21.79
N TRP A 76 3.71 -10.41 21.91
CA TRP A 76 3.38 -11.03 23.19
C TRP A 76 4.53 -10.98 24.19
N ALA A 77 5.76 -11.21 23.74
CA ALA A 77 6.94 -11.09 24.59
C ALA A 77 7.07 -9.67 25.16
N ALA A 78 6.83 -8.64 24.34
CA ALA A 78 6.82 -7.25 24.79
C ALA A 78 5.69 -6.97 25.81
N ARG A 79 4.45 -7.41 25.51
CA ARG A 79 3.28 -7.27 26.40
C ARG A 79 3.50 -7.92 27.76
N LEU A 80 4.15 -9.08 27.79
CA LEU A 80 4.44 -9.83 29.03
C LEU A 80 5.71 -9.35 29.74
N SER A 81 6.52 -8.50 29.11
CA SER A 81 7.76 -7.98 29.72
C SER A 81 7.55 -6.62 30.39
N VAL A 82 6.70 -5.76 29.82
CA VAL A 82 6.55 -4.37 30.26
C VAL A 82 5.07 -3.97 30.26
N PRO A 83 4.55 -3.29 31.31
CA PRO A 83 3.13 -2.94 31.40
C PRO A 83 2.67 -1.85 30.39
N GLY A 84 3.59 -1.24 29.66
CA GLY A 84 3.35 -0.11 28.77
C GLY A 84 3.41 1.26 29.45
N THR A 85 3.51 2.31 28.64
CA THR A 85 3.36 3.70 29.11
C THR A 85 1.88 4.08 29.22
N ALA A 86 1.58 5.17 29.92
CA ALA A 86 0.20 5.67 29.98
C ALA A 86 -0.32 6.06 28.59
N GLU A 87 0.53 6.67 27.77
CA GLU A 87 0.24 6.99 26.38
C GLU A 87 -0.06 5.75 25.53
N ASP A 88 0.74 4.67 25.63
CA ASP A 88 0.47 3.42 24.91
C ASP A 88 -0.89 2.83 25.30
N ILE A 89 -1.24 2.88 26.58
CA ILE A 89 -2.53 2.38 27.07
C ILE A 89 -3.66 3.22 26.46
N ILE A 90 -3.51 4.56 26.46
CA ILE A 90 -4.51 5.48 25.93
C ILE A 90 -4.71 5.25 24.42
N LEU A 91 -3.62 5.25 23.65
CA LEU A 91 -3.67 5.13 22.20
C LEU A 91 -4.20 3.76 21.76
N ASN A 92 -3.80 2.68 22.42
CA ASN A 92 -4.25 1.33 22.06
C ASN A 92 -5.70 1.08 22.49
N LEU A 93 -6.08 1.46 23.72
CA LEU A 93 -7.44 1.27 24.20
C LEU A 93 -8.43 2.22 23.52
N GLY A 94 -8.02 3.45 23.19
CA GLY A 94 -8.86 4.43 22.50
C GLY A 94 -9.17 4.05 21.04
N LYS A 95 -8.34 3.22 20.42
CA LYS A 95 -8.59 2.62 19.09
C LYS A 95 -9.32 1.28 19.14
N ALA A 96 -9.43 0.68 20.32
CA ALA A 96 -10.03 -0.63 20.48
C ALA A 96 -11.56 -0.53 20.44
N GLU A 97 -12.21 -1.44 19.72
CA GLU A 97 -13.66 -1.56 19.73
C GLU A 97 -14.17 -2.02 21.12
N PRO A 98 -15.39 -1.62 21.52
CA PRO A 98 -16.05 -2.20 22.69
C PRO A 98 -16.08 -3.73 22.58
N ASP A 99 -15.90 -4.42 23.71
CA ASP A 99 -15.82 -5.88 23.79
C ASP A 99 -14.64 -6.56 23.06
N SER A 100 -13.72 -5.80 22.46
CA SER A 100 -12.47 -6.36 21.93
C SER A 100 -11.63 -7.05 23.03
N PRO A 101 -10.72 -7.98 22.67
CA PRO A 101 -9.87 -8.65 23.66
C PRO A 101 -9.08 -7.68 24.56
N LEU A 102 -8.60 -6.56 24.00
CA LEU A 102 -7.88 -5.53 24.74
C LEU A 102 -8.79 -4.76 25.71
N TYR A 103 -10.03 -4.49 25.31
CA TYR A 103 -11.06 -3.86 26.16
C TYR A 103 -11.35 -4.76 27.37
N GLN A 104 -11.68 -6.03 27.12
CA GLN A 104 -12.00 -7.00 28.16
C GLN A 104 -10.79 -7.28 29.08
N GLU A 105 -9.58 -7.37 28.52
CA GLU A 105 -8.34 -7.52 29.28
C GLU A 105 -8.13 -6.32 30.22
N SER A 106 -8.26 -5.09 29.70
CA SER A 106 -8.05 -3.88 30.51
C SER A 106 -9.09 -3.76 31.62
N GLN A 107 -10.34 -4.16 31.36
CA GLN A 107 -11.40 -4.24 32.36
C GLN A 107 -11.05 -5.21 33.50
N VAL A 108 -10.68 -6.45 33.15
CA VAL A 108 -10.37 -7.50 34.12
C VAL A 108 -9.14 -7.12 34.96
N LEU A 109 -8.08 -6.66 34.31
CA LEU A 109 -6.82 -6.33 34.98
C LEU A 109 -6.94 -5.12 35.92
N ALA A 110 -7.77 -4.13 35.56
CA ALA A 110 -8.01 -2.96 36.40
C ALA A 110 -9.08 -3.19 37.48
N GLY A 111 -9.83 -4.29 37.38
CA GLY A 111 -10.96 -4.60 38.25
C GLY A 111 -12.12 -3.61 38.08
N PHE A 112 -12.37 -3.14 36.86
CA PHE A 112 -13.47 -2.22 36.57
C PHE A 112 -14.78 -2.98 36.38
N ASP A 113 -15.87 -2.43 36.93
CA ASP A 113 -17.21 -2.87 36.55
C ASP A 113 -17.53 -2.45 35.09
N PRO A 114 -18.53 -3.06 34.44
CA PRO A 114 -18.85 -2.74 33.03
C PRO A 114 -19.17 -1.26 32.78
N GLY A 115 -19.79 -0.57 33.75
CA GLY A 115 -20.13 0.85 33.63
C GLY A 115 -18.90 1.76 33.79
N GLU A 116 -18.05 1.45 34.76
CA GLU A 116 -16.76 2.13 34.96
C GLU A 116 -15.87 1.96 33.73
N MET A 117 -15.77 0.75 33.17
CA MET A 117 -14.98 0.48 31.97
C MET A 117 -15.50 1.25 30.76
N GLN A 118 -16.82 1.32 30.56
CA GLN A 118 -17.39 2.09 29.46
C GLN A 118 -17.05 3.58 29.59
N ALA A 119 -17.16 4.15 30.80
CA ALA A 119 -16.79 5.54 31.05
C ALA A 119 -15.29 5.79 30.85
N VAL A 120 -14.43 4.86 31.26
CA VAL A 120 -12.98 4.91 30.99
C VAL A 120 -12.71 4.90 29.50
N HIS A 121 -13.35 3.99 28.76
CA HIS A 121 -13.14 3.84 27.32
C HIS A 121 -13.53 5.12 26.56
N GLU A 122 -14.67 5.73 26.87
CA GLU A 122 -15.08 7.01 26.26
C GLU A 122 -14.05 8.13 26.52
N GLN A 123 -13.59 8.26 27.76
CA GLN A 123 -12.56 9.25 28.15
C GLN A 123 -11.22 8.99 27.44
N VAL A 124 -10.83 7.73 27.31
CA VAL A 124 -9.59 7.32 26.65
C VAL A 124 -9.67 7.49 25.13
N CYS A 125 -10.83 7.24 24.49
CA CYS A 125 -11.06 7.57 23.09
C CYS A 125 -10.86 9.06 22.82
N ARG A 126 -11.42 9.93 23.68
CA ARG A 126 -11.19 11.38 23.59
C ARG A 126 -9.73 11.75 23.78
N ALA A 127 -9.06 11.16 24.77
CA ALA A 127 -7.63 11.37 24.98
C ALA A 127 -6.80 10.97 23.75
N ALA A 128 -7.12 9.82 23.13
CA ALA A 128 -6.45 9.33 21.93
C ALA A 128 -6.70 10.24 20.72
N GLU A 129 -7.90 10.80 20.54
CA GLU A 129 -8.17 11.81 19.50
C GLU A 129 -7.25 13.04 19.66
N TYR A 130 -7.13 13.57 20.88
CA TYR A 130 -6.28 14.72 21.15
C TYR A 130 -4.78 14.41 20.98
N LEU A 131 -4.30 13.27 21.49
CA LEU A 131 -2.90 12.85 21.30
C LEU A 131 -2.56 12.64 19.83
N THR A 132 -3.48 12.03 19.06
CA THR A 132 -3.32 11.84 17.62
C THR A 132 -3.19 13.20 16.92
N PHE A 133 -4.07 14.16 17.25
CA PHE A 133 -3.98 15.52 16.75
C PHE A 133 -2.61 16.17 17.03
N PHE A 134 -2.12 16.08 18.27
CA PHE A 134 -0.81 16.64 18.61
C PHE A 134 0.36 15.92 17.93
N GLY A 135 0.23 14.62 17.66
CA GLY A 135 1.22 13.82 16.96
C GLY A 135 1.32 14.11 15.46
N GLU A 136 0.21 14.51 14.82
CA GLU A 136 0.16 14.87 13.39
C GLU A 136 0.69 16.28 13.09
N LEU A 137 0.85 17.12 14.11
CA LEU A 137 1.40 18.46 13.95
C LEU A 137 2.90 18.42 13.67
N ASP A 138 3.36 19.30 12.78
CA ASP A 138 4.79 19.55 12.65
C ASP A 138 5.38 20.06 13.98
N TYR A 139 6.67 19.76 14.19
CA TYR A 139 7.38 20.11 15.42
C TYR A 139 7.21 21.58 15.82
N GLY A 140 7.22 22.51 14.85
CA GLY A 140 7.12 23.94 15.11
C GLY A 140 5.71 24.40 15.53
N ARG A 141 4.66 23.79 14.98
CA ARG A 141 3.27 24.02 15.40
C ARG A 141 2.99 23.40 16.77
N ARG A 142 3.38 22.14 16.98
CA ARG A 142 3.23 21.44 18.26
C ARG A 142 3.92 22.22 19.38
N ARG A 143 5.17 22.64 19.17
CA ARG A 143 5.93 23.41 20.17
C ARG A 143 5.31 24.76 20.53
N ARG A 144 4.59 25.41 19.60
CA ARG A 144 3.85 26.64 19.91
C ARG A 144 2.61 26.40 20.77
N MET A 145 1.95 25.26 20.60
CA MET A 145 0.74 24.91 21.34
C MET A 145 1.04 24.38 22.74
N VAL A 146 2.01 23.47 22.87
CA VAL A 146 2.22 22.69 24.11
C VAL A 146 3.65 22.80 24.65
N ALA A 147 4.43 23.74 24.14
CA ALA A 147 5.84 23.94 24.50
C ALA A 147 6.68 22.68 24.30
N GLY A 148 7.28 22.14 25.37
CA GLY A 148 8.09 20.91 25.33
C GLY A 148 7.36 19.67 25.83
N ALA A 149 6.06 19.75 26.14
CA ALA A 149 5.32 18.60 26.63
C ALA A 149 5.05 17.62 25.49
N GLU A 150 5.17 16.32 25.78
CA GLU A 150 4.96 15.23 24.84
C GLU A 150 4.01 14.19 25.43
N GLY A 151 3.30 13.47 24.56
CA GLY A 151 2.37 12.42 24.97
C GLY A 151 1.32 12.89 25.96
N SER A 152 0.99 12.01 26.91
CA SER A 152 0.00 12.30 27.96
C SER A 152 0.39 13.44 28.89
N ASP A 153 1.67 13.82 28.95
CA ASP A 153 2.13 14.94 29.78
C ASP A 153 1.66 16.30 29.26
N ILE A 154 1.20 16.37 28.00
CA ILE A 154 0.54 17.55 27.44
C ILE A 154 -0.64 17.97 28.30
N PHE A 155 -1.51 17.03 28.67
CA PHE A 155 -2.71 17.34 29.46
C PHE A 155 -2.36 17.80 30.87
N ARG A 156 -1.31 17.22 31.47
CA ARG A 156 -0.80 17.67 32.78
C ARG A 156 -0.23 19.08 32.70
N SER A 157 0.55 19.34 31.66
CA SER A 157 1.17 20.64 31.37
C SER A 157 0.12 21.74 31.20
N LEU A 158 -0.95 21.49 30.44
CA LEU A 158 -1.98 22.49 30.15
C LEU A 158 -2.80 22.92 31.37
N ARG A 159 -2.75 22.16 32.46
CA ARG A 159 -3.36 22.53 33.75
C ARG A 159 -2.55 23.56 34.54
N GLU A 160 -1.29 23.78 34.19
CA GLU A 160 -0.47 24.80 34.84
C GLU A 160 -0.99 26.20 34.50
N THR A 161 -0.95 27.11 35.49
CA THR A 161 -1.47 28.47 35.38
C THR A 161 -0.92 29.18 34.13
N GLY A 162 -1.80 29.73 33.30
CA GLY A 162 -1.41 30.48 32.11
C GLY A 162 -1.09 29.63 30.87
N ARG A 163 -1.05 28.28 30.97
CA ARG A 163 -0.73 27.42 29.82
C ARG A 163 -1.93 27.16 28.91
N MET A 164 -3.13 27.00 29.48
CA MET A 164 -4.35 26.82 28.68
C MET A 164 -4.66 28.06 27.85
N GLU A 165 -4.53 29.28 28.41
CA GLU A 165 -4.78 30.51 27.64
C GLU A 165 -3.77 30.66 26.48
N ARG A 166 -2.49 30.34 26.72
CA ARG A 166 -1.46 30.35 25.66
C ARG A 166 -1.74 29.34 24.56
N PHE A 167 -2.26 28.16 24.91
CA PHE A 167 -2.67 27.15 23.93
C PHE A 167 -3.81 27.69 23.06
N GLU A 168 -4.82 28.30 23.67
CA GLU A 168 -5.98 28.88 22.97
C GLU A 168 -5.56 30.01 22.02
N ASP A 169 -4.68 30.92 22.48
CA ASP A 169 -4.10 31.98 21.66
C ASP A 169 -3.29 31.42 20.47
N ALA A 170 -2.47 30.40 20.73
CA ALA A 170 -1.68 29.74 19.69
C ALA A 170 -2.57 29.06 18.64
N LEU A 171 -3.65 28.39 19.07
CA LEU A 171 -4.60 27.74 18.18
C LEU A 171 -5.38 28.76 17.34
N ALA A 172 -5.84 29.85 17.95
CA ALA A 172 -6.54 30.95 17.26
C ALA A 172 -5.67 31.59 16.15
N GLY A 173 -4.34 31.62 16.36
CA GLY A 173 -3.37 32.09 15.37
C GLY A 173 -3.16 31.17 14.16
N MET A 174 -3.65 29.93 14.19
CA MET A 174 -3.36 28.90 13.17
C MET A 174 -4.58 28.56 12.31
N LYS A 175 -4.87 29.39 11.30
CA LYS A 175 -6.03 29.21 10.38
C LYS A 175 -6.05 27.88 9.59
N SER A 176 -4.89 27.24 9.42
CA SER A 176 -4.77 25.98 8.68
C SER A 176 -4.95 24.72 9.54
N VAL A 177 -5.11 24.86 10.86
CA VAL A 177 -5.18 23.73 11.79
C VAL A 177 -6.64 23.49 12.19
N ARG A 178 -7.12 22.26 12.02
CA ARG A 178 -8.46 21.84 12.47
C ARG A 178 -8.32 21.10 13.78
N PHE A 179 -8.86 21.67 14.86
CA PHE A 179 -8.85 21.06 16.18
C PHE A 179 -10.02 20.07 16.34
N PRO A 180 -9.82 18.90 16.96
CA PRO A 180 -10.90 17.94 17.20
C PRO A 180 -11.86 18.45 18.30
N GLY A 181 -13.07 18.82 17.91
CA GLY A 181 -14.09 19.31 18.83
C GLY A 181 -13.95 20.80 19.16
N THR A 182 -14.53 21.22 20.29
CA THR A 182 -14.50 22.62 20.75
C THR A 182 -13.43 22.85 21.83
N ILE A 183 -12.96 24.10 21.95
CA ILE A 183 -12.00 24.49 22.99
C ILE A 183 -12.59 24.30 24.39
N GLU A 184 -13.89 24.57 24.56
CA GLU A 184 -14.59 24.39 25.83
C GLU A 184 -14.62 22.91 26.25
N GLN A 185 -14.97 22.01 25.34
CA GLN A 185 -14.89 20.56 25.57
C GLN A 185 -13.47 20.10 25.94
N PHE A 186 -12.45 20.65 25.27
CA PHE A 186 -11.07 20.32 25.58
C PHE A 186 -10.63 20.85 26.95
N ARG A 187 -11.08 22.06 27.31
CA ARG A 187 -10.83 22.64 28.64
C ARG A 187 -11.44 21.79 29.75
N ASP A 188 -12.69 21.37 29.56
CA ASP A 188 -13.38 20.48 30.50
C ASP A 188 -12.67 19.12 30.62
N PHE A 189 -12.26 18.55 29.49
CA PHE A 189 -11.47 17.32 29.45
C PHE A 189 -10.13 17.45 30.21
N VAL A 190 -9.37 18.52 29.96
CA VAL A 190 -8.11 18.80 30.68
C VAL A 190 -8.36 19.01 32.18
N GLY A 191 -9.51 19.58 32.55
CA GLY A 191 -9.97 19.69 33.95
C GLY A 191 -10.17 18.33 34.62
N GLN A 192 -10.76 17.37 33.90
CA GLN A 192 -11.01 15.99 34.35
C GLN A 192 -9.78 15.07 34.29
N TRP A 193 -8.69 15.53 33.67
CA TRP A 193 -7.49 14.72 33.42
C TRP A 193 -6.94 13.96 34.64
N PRO A 194 -6.89 14.50 35.88
CA PRO A 194 -6.37 13.75 37.04
C PRO A 194 -7.14 12.47 37.34
N GLU A 195 -8.46 12.48 37.12
CA GLU A 195 -9.29 11.30 37.30
C GLU A 195 -9.03 10.28 36.20
N ILE A 196 -8.98 10.73 34.94
CA ILE A 196 -8.68 9.91 33.76
C ILE A 196 -7.30 9.26 33.91
N GLU A 197 -6.30 10.05 34.28
CA GLU A 197 -4.94 9.60 34.56
C GLU A 197 -4.92 8.55 35.68
N GLY A 198 -5.66 8.77 36.77
CA GLY A 198 -5.81 7.81 37.86
C GLY A 198 -6.38 6.46 37.38
N ARG A 199 -7.41 6.48 36.52
CA ARG A 199 -7.99 5.27 35.93
C ARG A 199 -7.02 4.56 34.98
N VAL A 200 -6.26 5.30 34.16
CA VAL A 200 -5.21 4.74 33.29
C VAL A 200 -4.07 4.12 34.13
N GLN A 201 -3.67 4.75 35.23
CA GLN A 201 -2.67 4.17 36.14
C GLN A 201 -3.18 2.90 36.83
N ARG A 202 -4.48 2.79 37.14
CA ARG A 202 -5.07 1.53 37.65
C ARG A 202 -4.93 0.39 36.64
N ILE A 203 -5.22 0.63 35.35
CA ILE A 203 -4.97 -0.37 34.29
C ILE A 203 -3.50 -0.78 34.25
N ARG A 204 -2.60 0.21 34.32
CA ARG A 204 -1.15 -0.02 34.27
C ARG A 204 -0.65 -0.83 35.45
N GLU A 205 -1.14 -0.56 36.66
CA GLU A 205 -0.77 -1.33 37.86
C GLU A 205 -1.36 -2.74 37.81
N GLY A 206 -2.59 -2.90 37.34
CA GLY A 206 -3.21 -4.21 37.07
C GLY A 206 -2.37 -5.06 36.11
N ARG A 207 -1.95 -4.48 34.98
CA ARG A 207 -1.00 -5.13 34.05
C ARG A 207 0.33 -5.46 34.70
N ARG A 208 0.89 -4.55 35.50
CA ARG A 208 2.15 -4.79 36.23
C ARG A 208 2.03 -5.96 37.21
N GLN A 209 0.90 -6.10 37.89
CA GLN A 209 0.63 -7.23 38.78
C GLN A 209 0.49 -8.54 37.98
N ALA A 210 -0.26 -8.55 36.88
CA ALA A 210 -0.39 -9.72 36.02
C ALA A 210 0.96 -10.16 35.43
N ILE A 211 1.78 -9.23 34.96
CA ILE A 211 3.15 -9.51 34.47
C ILE A 211 4.00 -10.16 35.58
N ARG A 212 3.91 -9.68 36.83
CA ARG A 212 4.61 -10.29 37.96
C ARG A 212 4.18 -11.75 38.17
N GLN A 213 2.88 -12.03 38.11
CA GLN A 213 2.36 -13.40 38.22
C GLN A 213 2.88 -14.32 37.10
N VAL A 214 2.87 -13.84 35.85
CA VAL A 214 3.42 -14.60 34.72
C VAL A 214 4.93 -14.85 34.90
N ARG A 215 5.65 -13.88 35.45
CA ARG A 215 7.10 -13.98 35.67
C ARG A 215 7.48 -15.04 36.70
N GLU A 216 6.63 -15.32 37.68
CA GLU A 216 6.84 -16.42 38.64
C GLU A 216 6.84 -17.79 37.96
N VAL A 217 6.12 -17.94 36.85
CA VAL A 217 6.02 -19.19 36.07
C VAL A 217 7.18 -19.36 35.07
N LEU A 218 7.93 -18.29 34.78
CA LEU A 218 9.05 -18.34 33.81
C LEU A 218 10.24 -19.18 34.31
N ASP A 219 10.40 -19.34 35.63
CA ASP A 219 11.52 -20.05 36.26
C ASP A 219 12.90 -19.58 35.73
N GLY A 220 13.04 -18.26 35.57
CA GLY A 220 14.27 -17.63 35.06
C GLY A 220 14.50 -17.73 33.55
N ARG A 221 13.64 -18.43 32.79
CA ARG A 221 13.73 -18.50 31.33
C ARG A 221 13.29 -17.19 30.67
N PRO A 222 13.85 -16.84 29.49
CA PRO A 222 13.34 -15.74 28.68
C PRO A 222 11.86 -15.94 28.31
N VAL A 223 11.11 -14.84 28.21
CA VAL A 223 9.67 -14.89 27.89
C VAL A 223 9.42 -15.59 26.54
N VAL A 224 10.25 -15.32 25.53
CA VAL A 224 10.16 -15.94 24.20
C VAL A 224 10.28 -17.47 24.30
N ASP A 225 11.16 -17.97 25.15
CA ASP A 225 11.37 -19.40 25.33
C ASP A 225 10.16 -20.06 26.00
N ALA A 226 9.55 -19.38 26.97
CA ALA A 226 8.32 -19.84 27.61
C ALA A 226 7.10 -19.79 26.66
N LEU A 227 7.06 -18.83 25.75
CA LEU A 227 6.01 -18.73 24.73
C LEU A 227 6.00 -19.90 23.74
N THR A 228 7.06 -20.72 23.66
CA THR A 228 7.02 -21.99 22.90
C THR A 228 5.95 -22.95 23.42
N ASP A 229 5.54 -22.81 24.69
CA ASP A 229 4.44 -23.54 25.34
C ASP A 229 3.16 -22.67 25.48
N ALA A 230 2.95 -21.71 24.57
CA ALA A 230 1.76 -20.83 24.62
C ALA A 230 0.43 -21.58 24.48
N THR A 231 0.42 -22.80 23.92
CA THR A 231 -0.78 -23.67 23.89
C THR A 231 -0.92 -24.55 25.14
N GLY A 232 0.15 -24.73 25.91
CA GLY A 232 0.18 -25.61 27.07
C GLY A 232 0.09 -24.87 28.40
N GLN A 233 0.95 -25.26 29.36
CA GLN A 233 0.88 -24.79 30.74
C GLN A 233 1.20 -23.30 30.86
N PHE A 234 2.19 -22.81 30.12
CA PHE A 234 2.54 -21.39 30.14
C PHE A 234 1.39 -20.53 29.59
N GLY A 235 0.76 -20.96 28.49
CA GLY A 235 -0.44 -20.29 27.96
C GLY A 235 -1.61 -20.22 28.93
N GLN A 236 -1.84 -21.30 29.68
CA GLN A 236 -2.85 -21.33 30.75
C GLN A 236 -2.52 -20.36 31.88
N ALA A 237 -1.24 -20.27 32.29
CA ALA A 237 -0.80 -19.30 33.29
C ALA A 237 -0.99 -17.85 32.82
N VAL A 238 -0.69 -17.55 31.56
CA VAL A 238 -0.93 -16.23 30.95
C VAL A 238 -2.42 -15.87 30.99
N ARG A 239 -3.30 -16.80 30.63
CA ARG A 239 -4.76 -16.61 30.72
C ARG A 239 -5.25 -16.45 32.16
N ALA A 240 -4.70 -17.24 33.09
CA ALA A 240 -5.03 -17.16 34.51
C ALA A 240 -4.62 -15.82 35.14
N ALA A 241 -3.53 -15.21 34.65
CA ALA A 241 -3.11 -13.87 35.05
C ALA A 241 -4.00 -12.74 34.48
N GLY A 242 -5.01 -13.06 33.67
CA GLY A 242 -6.00 -12.12 33.13
C GLY A 242 -5.74 -11.65 31.69
N PHE A 243 -4.66 -12.10 31.05
CA PHE A 243 -4.41 -11.79 29.64
C PHE A 243 -5.33 -12.58 28.71
N ARG A 244 -5.81 -11.94 27.65
CA ARG A 244 -6.71 -12.56 26.66
C ARG A 244 -5.91 -13.16 25.50
N LEU A 245 -5.24 -14.28 25.74
CA LEU A 245 -4.57 -15.08 24.70
C LEU A 245 -5.55 -16.12 24.14
N GLY A 246 -6.06 -15.87 22.92
CA GLY A 246 -6.97 -16.80 22.23
C GLY A 246 -6.32 -18.14 21.89
N GLU A 247 -7.10 -19.21 21.70
CA GLU A 247 -6.54 -20.54 21.38
C GLU A 247 -5.86 -20.58 20.01
N ASP A 248 -6.47 -19.98 18.98
CA ASP A 248 -5.89 -19.89 17.65
C ASP A 248 -4.61 -19.03 17.64
N GLU A 249 -4.64 -17.92 18.39
CA GLU A 249 -3.49 -17.02 18.56
C GLU A 249 -2.35 -17.71 19.32
N ALA A 250 -2.65 -18.49 20.36
CA ALA A 250 -1.68 -19.25 21.13
C ALA A 250 -0.89 -20.22 20.24
N GLY A 251 -1.55 -20.87 19.28
CA GLY A 251 -0.89 -21.75 18.31
C GLY A 251 0.10 -20.99 17.42
N ALA A 252 -0.28 -19.81 16.91
CA ALA A 252 0.59 -18.97 16.11
C ALA A 252 1.79 -18.43 16.92
N VAL A 253 1.53 -17.97 18.14
CA VAL A 253 2.54 -17.49 19.08
C VAL A 253 3.54 -18.59 19.43
N ALA A 254 3.09 -19.81 19.71
CA ALA A 254 3.97 -20.94 20.02
C ALA A 254 4.89 -21.30 18.85
N ARG A 255 4.35 -21.38 17.64
CA ARG A 255 5.14 -21.67 16.42
C ARG A 255 6.19 -20.60 16.16
N GLU A 256 5.81 -19.34 16.27
CA GLU A 256 6.72 -18.22 16.05
C GLU A 256 7.78 -18.11 17.15
N ALA A 257 7.40 -18.28 18.42
CA ALA A 257 8.33 -18.35 19.53
C ALA A 257 9.36 -19.47 19.34
N ARG A 258 8.91 -20.66 18.88
CA ARG A 258 9.79 -21.78 18.59
C ARG A 258 10.76 -21.43 17.46
N ARG A 259 10.28 -20.76 16.40
CA ARG A 259 11.13 -20.24 15.32
C ARG A 259 12.20 -19.30 15.85
N MET A 260 11.82 -18.32 16.67
CA MET A 260 12.77 -17.36 17.28
C MET A 260 13.84 -18.04 18.12
N VAL A 261 13.48 -19.09 18.88
CA VAL A 261 14.44 -19.90 19.67
C VAL A 261 15.38 -20.67 18.74
N ASP A 262 14.85 -21.37 17.74
CA ASP A 262 15.65 -22.14 16.77
C ASP A 262 16.64 -21.23 15.99
N VAL A 263 16.18 -20.04 15.57
CA VAL A 263 17.00 -18.99 14.93
C VAL A 263 18.12 -18.55 15.86
N ARG A 264 17.81 -18.19 17.10
CA ARG A 264 18.80 -17.74 18.08
C ARG A 264 19.88 -18.81 18.33
N ILE A 265 19.50 -20.10 18.43
CA ILE A 265 20.44 -21.21 18.58
C ILE A 265 21.43 -21.26 17.40
N LEU A 266 20.94 -21.12 16.16
CA LEU A 266 21.78 -21.12 14.96
C LEU A 266 22.70 -19.90 14.92
N GLU A 267 22.18 -18.69 15.15
CA GLU A 267 22.97 -17.46 15.12
C GLU A 267 24.05 -17.43 16.22
N ASP A 268 23.71 -17.86 17.44
CA ASP A 268 24.66 -17.95 18.55
C ASP A 268 25.74 -19.00 18.29
N SER A 269 25.44 -20.03 17.51
CA SER A 269 26.43 -21.07 17.15
C SER A 269 27.56 -20.52 16.27
N VAL A 270 27.30 -19.55 15.40
CA VAL A 270 28.33 -18.86 14.58
C VAL A 270 29.28 -18.03 15.44
N ASN A 271 28.84 -17.63 16.63
CA ASN A 271 29.68 -16.91 17.58
C ASN A 271 30.70 -17.82 18.29
N LYS A 272 30.56 -19.15 18.17
CA LYS A 272 31.54 -20.10 18.72
C LYS A 272 32.79 -20.16 17.83
N PRO A 273 34.01 -19.96 18.37
CA PRO A 273 35.24 -19.95 17.57
C PRO A 273 35.46 -21.21 16.72
N ALA A 274 35.07 -22.38 17.24
CA ALA A 274 35.19 -23.65 16.54
C ALA A 274 34.31 -23.71 15.29
N ILE A 275 33.03 -23.33 15.41
CA ILE A 275 32.07 -23.31 14.30
C ILE A 275 32.45 -22.24 13.29
N ARG A 276 32.80 -21.04 13.75
CA ARG A 276 33.23 -19.94 12.88
C ARG A 276 34.43 -20.32 12.03
N LYS A 277 35.43 -20.97 12.62
CA LYS A 277 36.62 -21.46 11.91
C LYS A 277 36.28 -22.59 10.93
N ALA A 278 35.41 -23.51 11.30
CA ALA A 278 34.98 -24.58 10.41
C ALA A 278 34.24 -24.02 9.18
N LEU A 279 33.34 -23.06 9.40
CA LEU A 279 32.58 -22.41 8.34
C LEU A 279 33.48 -21.57 7.43
N SER A 280 34.42 -20.80 8.00
CA SER A 280 35.37 -20.00 7.22
C SER A 280 36.25 -20.86 6.32
N SER A 281 36.74 -22.01 6.83
CA SER A 281 37.52 -22.96 6.03
C SER A 281 36.69 -23.64 4.94
N ARG A 282 35.39 -23.88 5.16
CA ARG A 282 34.50 -24.47 4.17
C ARG A 282 34.18 -23.50 3.03
N LEU A 283 34.13 -22.20 3.33
CA LEU A 283 33.78 -21.13 2.39
C LEU A 283 35.00 -20.44 1.75
N ASP A 284 36.22 -20.80 2.17
CA ASP A 284 37.47 -20.15 1.73
C ASP A 284 37.50 -18.63 2.00
N VAL A 285 37.06 -18.22 3.19
CA VAL A 285 37.05 -16.82 3.66
C VAL A 285 37.76 -16.67 5.00
N LEU A 286 38.09 -15.43 5.39
CA LEU A 286 38.67 -15.18 6.70
C LEU A 286 37.60 -15.40 7.79
N PRO A 287 37.97 -15.90 8.99
CA PRO A 287 37.02 -16.05 10.11
C PRO A 287 36.34 -14.74 10.53
N ALA A 288 36.97 -13.59 10.28
CA ALA A 288 36.40 -12.28 10.56
C ALA A 288 35.27 -11.88 9.60
N ASP A 289 35.25 -12.45 8.39
CA ASP A 289 34.25 -12.17 7.35
C ASP A 289 33.02 -13.09 7.48
N VAL A 290 33.07 -14.08 8.38
CA VAL A 290 31.92 -14.94 8.68
C VAL A 290 30.91 -14.18 9.52
N THR A 291 29.80 -13.84 8.89
CA THR A 291 28.67 -13.15 9.54
C THR A 291 27.47 -14.10 9.73
N VAL A 292 26.45 -13.63 10.44
CA VAL A 292 25.15 -14.33 10.53
C VAL A 292 24.52 -14.48 9.13
N GLN A 293 24.65 -13.48 8.26
CA GLN A 293 24.16 -13.60 6.88
C GLN A 293 24.87 -14.72 6.11
N THR A 294 26.19 -14.83 6.29
CA THR A 294 26.99 -15.91 5.69
C THR A 294 26.50 -17.30 6.11
N LEU A 295 26.05 -17.44 7.37
CA LEU A 295 25.43 -18.66 7.84
C LEU A 295 24.13 -18.95 7.08
N TRP A 296 23.21 -17.99 7.03
CA TRP A 296 21.90 -18.18 6.40
C TRP A 296 22.02 -18.52 4.92
N ASP A 297 22.90 -17.84 4.20
CA ASP A 297 23.20 -18.12 2.79
C ASP A 297 23.78 -19.54 2.62
N PHE A 298 24.59 -20.01 3.57
CA PHE A 298 25.20 -21.34 3.51
C PHE A 298 24.20 -22.46 3.78
N VAL A 299 23.39 -22.37 4.84
CA VAL A 299 22.46 -23.45 5.27
C VAL A 299 21.19 -23.53 4.44
N GLY A 300 21.02 -22.68 3.42
CA GLY A 300 19.90 -22.74 2.48
C GLY A 300 19.85 -23.99 1.60
N SER A 301 20.91 -24.83 1.59
CA SER A 301 20.90 -26.12 0.89
C SER A 301 20.89 -27.29 1.87
N ARG A 302 20.22 -28.39 1.50
CA ARG A 302 20.10 -29.58 2.36
C ARG A 302 21.45 -30.16 2.76
N GLU A 303 22.39 -30.22 1.81
CA GLU A 303 23.74 -30.73 2.05
C GLU A 303 24.51 -29.86 3.06
N ASN A 304 24.45 -28.54 2.90
CA ASN A 304 25.15 -27.62 3.79
C ASN A 304 24.50 -27.57 5.18
N ALA A 305 23.17 -27.65 5.25
CA ALA A 305 22.42 -27.75 6.50
C ALA A 305 22.79 -29.01 7.29
N GLU A 306 22.88 -30.16 6.61
CA GLU A 306 23.31 -31.43 7.22
C GLU A 306 24.75 -31.34 7.75
N TRP A 307 25.66 -30.80 6.94
CA TRP A 307 27.04 -30.56 7.36
C TRP A 307 27.14 -29.63 8.56
N TYR A 308 26.36 -28.54 8.56
CA TYR A 308 26.39 -27.54 9.62
C TYR A 308 25.89 -28.12 10.95
N LEU A 309 24.78 -28.86 10.92
CA LEU A 309 24.24 -29.54 12.10
C LEU A 309 25.20 -30.60 12.65
N ALA A 310 25.92 -31.32 11.78
CA ALA A 310 26.96 -32.25 12.22
C ALA A 310 28.08 -31.51 12.98
N LYS A 311 28.53 -30.35 12.48
CA LYS A 311 29.54 -29.52 13.16
C LYS A 311 29.05 -28.93 14.48
N MET A 312 27.78 -28.54 14.58
CA MET A 312 27.20 -28.12 15.85
C MET A 312 27.23 -29.25 16.89
N ARG A 313 26.89 -30.48 16.49
CA ARG A 313 26.93 -31.67 17.37
C ARG A 313 28.35 -32.03 17.81
N GLU A 314 29.33 -31.95 16.91
CA GLU A 314 30.75 -32.11 17.26
C GLU A 314 31.22 -31.07 18.28
N GLY A 315 30.68 -29.85 18.22
CA GLY A 315 30.96 -28.76 19.16
C GLY A 315 30.15 -28.83 20.47
N GLU A 316 29.44 -29.92 20.74
CA GLU A 316 28.56 -30.12 21.91
C GLU A 316 27.51 -29.01 22.07
N LEU A 317 27.07 -28.41 20.96
CA LEU A 317 26.01 -27.40 20.97
C LEU A 317 24.63 -28.05 20.98
N ASP A 318 23.68 -27.35 21.60
CA ASP A 318 22.28 -27.80 21.61
C ASP A 318 21.69 -27.74 20.20
N THR A 319 21.33 -28.90 19.65
CA THR A 319 20.61 -29.02 18.38
C THR A 319 19.18 -29.54 18.58
N ALA A 320 18.65 -29.51 19.81
CA ALA A 320 17.33 -30.04 20.11
C ALA A 320 16.23 -29.31 19.34
N GLY A 321 15.57 -30.02 18.42
CA GLY A 321 14.52 -29.51 17.54
C GLY A 321 15.00 -28.94 16.20
N LEU A 322 16.31 -28.93 15.95
CA LEU A 322 16.86 -28.57 14.64
C LEU A 322 17.07 -29.84 13.78
N THR A 323 16.16 -30.07 12.83
CA THR A 323 16.33 -31.04 11.73
C THR A 323 16.91 -30.35 10.49
N VAL A 324 17.43 -31.12 9.53
CA VAL A 324 17.96 -30.58 8.26
C VAL A 324 16.85 -29.84 7.50
N GLU A 325 15.65 -30.39 7.48
CA GLU A 325 14.50 -29.77 6.83
C GLU A 325 14.12 -28.45 7.53
N ARG A 326 14.17 -28.43 8.87
CA ARG A 326 13.89 -27.23 9.67
C ARG A 326 14.92 -26.13 9.46
N THR A 327 16.21 -26.45 9.38
CA THR A 327 17.25 -25.42 9.15
C THR A 327 17.15 -24.79 7.76
N VAL A 328 16.85 -25.59 6.74
CA VAL A 328 16.57 -25.08 5.38
C VAL A 328 15.31 -24.23 5.36
N GLU A 329 14.24 -24.65 6.04
CA GLU A 329 13.01 -23.86 6.21
C GLU A 329 13.32 -22.50 6.84
N LEU A 330 14.08 -22.48 7.95
CA LEU A 330 14.46 -21.25 8.65
C LEU A 330 15.25 -20.29 7.77
N ALA A 331 16.20 -20.79 6.97
CA ALA A 331 16.95 -19.96 6.02
C ALA A 331 16.04 -19.34 4.95
N GLY A 332 15.03 -20.10 4.47
CA GLY A 332 14.02 -19.59 3.55
C GLY A 332 13.17 -18.47 4.17
N VAL A 333 12.72 -18.66 5.42
CA VAL A 333 11.93 -17.67 6.15
C VAL A 333 12.75 -16.42 6.48
N ASP A 334 14.04 -16.54 6.80
CA ASP A 334 14.92 -15.39 7.04
C ASP A 334 15.11 -14.54 5.77
N ALA A 335 15.40 -15.19 4.64
CA ALA A 335 15.49 -14.52 3.34
C ALA A 335 14.17 -13.84 2.96
N GLU A 336 13.03 -14.49 3.23
CA GLU A 336 11.71 -13.90 3.05
C GLU A 336 11.52 -12.68 3.96
N PHE A 337 11.79 -12.81 5.27
CA PHE A 337 11.65 -11.71 6.24
C PHE A 337 12.49 -10.49 5.85
N ALA A 338 13.74 -10.69 5.44
CA ALA A 338 14.60 -9.62 4.95
C ALA A 338 14.01 -8.92 3.71
N SER A 339 13.38 -9.68 2.80
CA SER A 339 12.69 -9.12 1.63
C SER A 339 11.42 -8.35 2.01
N LEU A 340 10.65 -8.83 2.99
CA LEU A 340 9.43 -8.19 3.49
C LEU A 340 9.74 -6.85 4.17
N VAL A 341 10.77 -6.81 5.03
CA VAL A 341 11.22 -5.57 5.67
C VAL A 341 11.72 -4.57 4.64
N ARG A 342 12.46 -5.03 3.61
CA ARG A 342 12.89 -4.17 2.50
C ARG A 342 11.68 -3.59 1.74
N ALA A 343 10.65 -4.41 1.50
CA ALA A 343 9.42 -3.96 0.86
C ALA A 343 8.69 -2.89 1.68
N GLU A 344 8.57 -3.08 3.00
CA GLU A 344 7.97 -2.11 3.93
C GLU A 344 8.68 -0.74 3.86
N HIS A 345 10.02 -0.73 3.85
CA HIS A 345 10.80 0.52 3.71
C HIS A 345 10.61 1.20 2.34
N LEU A 346 10.43 0.43 1.27
CA LEU A 346 10.13 0.96 -0.08
C LEU A 346 8.69 1.49 -0.21
N GLY A 347 7.81 1.15 0.73
CA GLY A 347 6.39 1.50 0.73
C GLY A 347 6.01 2.83 1.39
N GLY A 348 6.95 3.51 2.06
CA GLY A 348 6.68 4.66 2.93
C GLY A 348 6.04 5.91 2.28
N ASP A 349 5.94 5.99 0.95
CA ASP A 349 5.51 7.18 0.21
C ASP A 349 4.15 7.07 -0.52
N LEU A 350 3.28 6.11 -0.15
CA LEU A 350 1.95 5.98 -0.75
C LEU A 350 0.90 6.97 -0.20
N SER A 351 1.23 7.73 0.85
CA SER A 351 0.30 8.64 1.51
C SER A 351 0.35 10.06 0.89
N GLY A 352 -0.51 10.32 -0.10
CA GLY A 352 -0.75 11.71 -0.52
C GLY A 352 -1.16 11.96 -1.98
N GLY A 353 -1.42 10.92 -2.80
CA GLY A 353 -1.65 11.09 -4.24
C GLY A 353 -2.97 10.53 -4.77
N PHE A 354 -3.45 11.05 -5.91
CA PHE A 354 -4.64 10.54 -6.60
C PHE A 354 -4.40 9.11 -7.09
N LEU A 355 -5.31 8.18 -6.80
CA LEU A 355 -5.20 6.73 -7.11
C LEU A 355 -3.96 6.03 -6.48
N GLY A 356 -3.39 6.57 -5.39
CA GLY A 356 -2.16 6.03 -4.79
C GLY A 356 -0.88 6.38 -5.57
N VAL A 357 -1.01 7.24 -6.58
CA VAL A 357 0.10 7.74 -7.39
C VAL A 357 0.53 9.10 -6.85
N GLY A 358 1.78 9.25 -6.42
CA GLY A 358 2.28 10.50 -5.85
C GLY A 358 2.03 11.73 -6.73
N GLU A 359 1.79 12.90 -6.11
CA GLU A 359 1.34 14.12 -6.79
C GLU A 359 2.18 14.48 -8.04
N ARG A 360 3.51 14.34 -7.95
CA ARG A 360 4.43 14.61 -9.06
C ARG A 360 4.15 13.73 -10.28
N MET A 361 3.82 12.47 -10.04
CA MET A 361 3.58 11.50 -11.10
C MET A 361 2.18 11.70 -11.71
N THR A 362 1.19 12.12 -10.92
CA THR A 362 -0.12 12.56 -11.44
C THR A 362 0.02 13.74 -12.40
N TRP A 363 0.85 14.73 -12.05
CA TRP A 363 1.13 15.87 -12.94
C TRP A 363 1.78 15.42 -14.26
N LEU A 364 2.77 14.53 -14.21
CA LEU A 364 3.41 13.98 -15.41
C LEU A 364 2.42 13.19 -16.29
N MET A 365 1.51 12.43 -15.69
CA MET A 365 0.45 11.75 -16.43
C MET A 365 -0.46 12.73 -17.17
N LEU A 366 -0.92 13.79 -16.50
CA LEU A 366 -1.80 14.79 -17.12
C LEU A 366 -1.13 15.48 -18.32
N VAL A 367 0.14 15.87 -18.18
CA VAL A 367 0.91 16.49 -19.27
C VAL A 367 1.09 15.51 -20.44
N SER A 368 1.41 14.25 -20.16
CA SER A 368 1.58 13.21 -21.19
C SER A 368 0.29 12.96 -21.98
N MET A 369 -0.86 12.88 -21.29
CA MET A 369 -2.17 12.73 -21.92
C MET A 369 -2.50 13.93 -22.82
N LEU A 370 -2.16 15.15 -22.39
CA LEU A 370 -2.37 16.35 -23.19
C LEU A 370 -1.53 16.35 -24.48
N VAL A 371 -0.25 15.97 -24.38
CA VAL A 371 0.63 15.82 -25.55
C VAL A 371 0.10 14.76 -26.51
N CYS A 372 -0.44 13.66 -26.00
CA CYS A 372 -1.08 12.61 -26.80
C CYS A 372 -2.27 13.15 -27.60
N VAL A 373 -3.18 13.88 -26.94
CA VAL A 373 -4.37 14.48 -27.59
C VAL A 373 -3.95 15.42 -28.72
N VAL A 374 -2.96 16.29 -28.49
CA VAL A 374 -2.44 17.22 -29.51
C VAL A 374 -1.82 16.44 -30.68
N GLY A 375 -1.06 15.39 -30.41
CA GLY A 375 -0.44 14.54 -31.43
C GLY A 375 -1.48 13.86 -32.32
N ILE A 376 -2.51 13.27 -31.73
CA ILE A 376 -3.62 12.62 -32.46
C ILE A 376 -4.40 13.66 -33.28
N ALA A 377 -4.71 14.82 -32.69
CA ALA A 377 -5.43 15.88 -33.40
C ALA A 377 -4.67 16.37 -34.63
N ASN A 378 -3.34 16.53 -34.53
CA ASN A 378 -2.51 16.92 -35.65
C ASN A 378 -2.48 15.86 -36.76
N ALA A 379 -2.34 14.58 -36.40
CA ALA A 379 -2.40 13.48 -37.35
C ALA A 379 -3.77 13.40 -38.07
N MET A 380 -4.86 13.67 -37.34
CA MET A 380 -6.21 13.70 -37.89
C MET A 380 -6.45 14.90 -38.80
N LEU A 381 -5.94 16.09 -38.46
CA LEU A 381 -6.00 17.26 -39.36
C LEU A 381 -5.34 16.97 -40.71
N MET A 382 -4.19 16.30 -40.70
CA MET A 382 -3.50 15.88 -41.92
C MET A 382 -4.31 14.84 -42.71
N SER A 383 -4.97 13.91 -42.00
CA SER A 383 -5.87 12.91 -42.62
C SER A 383 -7.07 13.56 -43.33
N VAL A 384 -7.61 14.64 -42.76
CA VAL A 384 -8.74 15.40 -43.32
C VAL A 384 -8.33 16.11 -44.61
N THR A 385 -7.15 16.74 -44.64
CA THR A 385 -6.69 17.48 -45.83
C THR A 385 -6.41 16.58 -47.03
N GLU A 386 -5.95 15.34 -46.81
CA GLU A 386 -5.75 14.37 -47.89
C GLU A 386 -7.06 13.83 -48.45
N ARG A 387 -8.08 13.69 -47.59
CA ARG A 387 -9.41 13.22 -47.97
C ARG A 387 -10.33 14.31 -48.47
N PHE A 388 -9.80 15.51 -48.72
CA PHE A 388 -10.60 16.66 -49.09
C PHE A 388 -11.52 16.37 -50.29
N ARG A 389 -10.99 15.71 -51.33
CA ARG A 389 -11.76 15.30 -52.52
C ARG A 389 -12.80 14.22 -52.22
N GLU A 390 -12.48 13.23 -51.39
CA GLU A 390 -13.42 12.17 -50.97
C GLU A 390 -14.58 12.71 -50.13
N ILE A 391 -14.29 13.64 -49.21
CA ILE A 391 -15.30 14.29 -48.39
C ILE A 391 -16.22 15.15 -49.27
N ALA A 392 -15.65 15.88 -50.23
CA ALA A 392 -16.41 16.71 -51.15
C ALA A 392 -17.35 15.89 -52.04
N THR A 393 -16.90 14.74 -52.56
CA THR A 393 -17.76 13.86 -53.35
C THR A 393 -18.90 13.28 -52.50
N LEU A 394 -18.62 12.85 -51.26
CA LEU A 394 -19.66 12.39 -50.33
C LEU A 394 -20.70 13.47 -50.02
N LYS A 395 -20.26 14.73 -49.82
CA LYS A 395 -21.17 15.86 -49.61
C LYS A 395 -22.01 16.18 -50.84
N CYS A 396 -21.43 16.12 -52.04
CA CYS A 396 -22.17 16.29 -53.30
C CYS A 396 -23.24 15.20 -53.51
N LEU A 397 -23.00 13.99 -52.97
CA LEU A 397 -23.97 12.89 -52.95
C LEU A 397 -25.02 12.99 -51.83
N GLY A 398 -25.00 14.06 -51.03
CA GLY A 398 -25.98 14.34 -49.99
C GLY A 398 -25.63 13.86 -48.59
N ALA A 399 -24.36 13.52 -48.30
CA ALA A 399 -23.94 13.16 -46.95
C ALA A 399 -24.04 14.36 -45.97
N LEU A 400 -24.63 14.14 -44.79
CA LEU A 400 -24.72 15.15 -43.74
C LEU A 400 -23.37 15.38 -43.05
N ASP A 401 -23.14 16.60 -42.57
CA ASP A 401 -21.97 16.98 -41.77
C ASP A 401 -21.78 16.04 -40.56
N GLY A 402 -22.88 15.64 -39.91
CA GLY A 402 -22.87 14.68 -38.80
C GLY A 402 -22.39 13.28 -39.18
N SER A 403 -22.70 12.82 -40.40
CA SER A 403 -22.23 11.52 -40.90
C SER A 403 -20.72 11.53 -41.17
N ILE A 404 -20.19 12.64 -41.68
CA ILE A 404 -18.76 12.83 -41.89
C ILE A 404 -18.03 12.91 -40.55
N MET A 405 -18.57 13.68 -39.60
CA MET A 405 -17.99 13.76 -38.25
C MET A 405 -17.94 12.39 -37.57
N LEU A 406 -19.04 11.64 -37.62
CA LEU A 406 -19.12 10.30 -37.02
C LEU A 406 -18.12 9.33 -37.67
N MET A 407 -17.90 9.40 -38.98
CA MET A 407 -16.95 8.57 -39.69
C MET A 407 -15.51 8.76 -39.16
N PHE A 408 -15.06 10.01 -39.00
CA PHE A 408 -13.72 10.30 -38.50
C PHE A 408 -13.57 10.00 -37.00
N VAL A 409 -14.59 10.26 -36.18
CA VAL A 409 -14.58 9.88 -34.76
C VAL A 409 -14.52 8.37 -34.60
N LEU A 410 -15.25 7.61 -35.44
CA LEU A 410 -15.22 6.16 -35.45
C LEU A 410 -13.85 5.63 -35.90
N GLU A 411 -13.23 6.24 -36.91
CA GLU A 411 -11.86 5.93 -37.34
C GLU A 411 -10.88 6.09 -36.18
N ALA A 412 -10.94 7.23 -35.48
CA ALA A 412 -10.11 7.49 -34.32
C ALA A 412 -10.37 6.51 -33.17
N ALA A 413 -11.63 6.19 -32.89
CA ALA A 413 -12.00 5.23 -31.85
C ALA A 413 -11.46 3.82 -32.15
N LEU A 414 -11.53 3.36 -33.40
CA LEU A 414 -10.96 2.06 -33.81
C LEU A 414 -9.44 2.03 -33.65
N LEU A 415 -8.75 3.10 -34.05
CA LEU A 415 -7.31 3.24 -33.81
C LEU A 415 -7.00 3.30 -32.30
N GLY A 416 -7.89 3.92 -31.52
CA GLY A 416 -7.88 3.97 -30.06
C GLY A 416 -7.97 2.59 -29.41
N VAL A 417 -8.79 1.68 -29.95
CA VAL A 417 -8.86 0.29 -29.45
C VAL A 417 -7.54 -0.42 -29.66
N VAL A 418 -6.98 -0.36 -30.87
CA VAL A 418 -5.73 -1.05 -31.21
C VAL A 418 -4.55 -0.49 -30.40
N GLY A 419 -4.40 0.84 -30.39
CA GLY A 419 -3.37 1.52 -29.62
C GLY A 419 -3.55 1.32 -28.11
N GLY A 420 -4.80 1.35 -27.63
CA GLY A 420 -5.13 1.12 -26.22
C GLY A 420 -4.76 -0.28 -25.75
N VAL A 421 -5.10 -1.31 -26.51
CA VAL A 421 -4.75 -2.71 -26.17
C VAL A 421 -3.23 -2.89 -26.20
N MET A 422 -2.55 -2.43 -27.27
CA MET A 422 -1.09 -2.50 -27.37
C MET A 422 -0.40 -1.78 -26.21
N GLY A 423 -0.88 -0.58 -25.88
CA GLY A 423 -0.37 0.21 -24.78
C GLY A 423 -0.60 -0.45 -23.43
N ALA A 424 -1.80 -0.96 -23.18
CA ALA A 424 -2.13 -1.63 -21.92
C ALA A 424 -1.25 -2.87 -21.70
N VAL A 425 -1.10 -3.73 -22.72
CA VAL A 425 -0.22 -4.91 -22.64
C VAL A 425 1.23 -4.50 -22.43
N GLY A 426 1.74 -3.53 -23.21
CA GLY A 426 3.11 -3.04 -23.05
C GLY A 426 3.36 -2.43 -21.67
N GLY A 427 2.43 -1.62 -21.16
CA GLY A 427 2.52 -0.99 -19.85
C GLY A 427 2.52 -1.99 -18.70
N VAL A 428 1.70 -3.05 -18.77
CA VAL A 428 1.72 -4.15 -17.80
C VAL A 428 3.08 -4.85 -17.80
N LEU A 429 3.62 -5.17 -18.97
CA LEU A 429 4.91 -5.85 -19.08
C LEU A 429 6.06 -5.00 -18.52
N ILE A 430 6.06 -3.70 -18.79
CA ILE A 430 7.07 -2.77 -18.24
C ILE A 430 6.92 -2.67 -16.72
N ALA A 431 5.69 -2.54 -16.19
CA ALA A 431 5.43 -2.49 -14.76
C ALA A 431 5.93 -3.76 -14.06
N LEU A 432 5.57 -4.94 -14.58
CA LEU A 432 6.03 -6.23 -14.06
C LEU A 432 7.57 -6.33 -14.08
N GLY A 433 8.21 -5.97 -15.19
CA GLY A 433 9.67 -6.00 -15.30
C GLY A 433 10.39 -5.12 -14.27
N ARG A 434 9.89 -3.89 -14.03
CA ARG A 434 10.44 -2.97 -13.02
C ARG A 434 10.20 -3.47 -11.60
N MET A 435 9.02 -4.02 -11.34
CA MET A 435 8.63 -4.53 -10.02
C MET A 435 9.38 -5.80 -9.64
N ILE A 436 9.65 -6.70 -10.60
CA ILE A 436 10.51 -7.88 -10.38
C ILE A 436 11.90 -7.45 -9.92
N GLY A 437 12.48 -6.41 -10.53
CA GLY A 437 13.79 -5.89 -10.11
C GLY A 437 13.78 -5.25 -8.71
N SER A 438 12.63 -4.77 -8.24
CA SER A 438 12.51 -4.06 -6.96
C SER A 438 12.11 -4.98 -5.80
N PHE A 439 11.18 -5.92 -6.05
CA PHE A 439 10.57 -6.78 -5.02
C PHE A 439 10.95 -8.27 -5.17
N GLY A 440 11.59 -8.69 -6.26
CA GLY A 440 12.13 -10.05 -6.43
C GLY A 440 11.06 -11.13 -6.31
N SER A 441 11.31 -12.13 -5.45
CA SER A 441 10.44 -13.30 -5.26
C SER A 441 9.08 -12.98 -4.64
N LEU A 442 8.95 -11.85 -3.92
CA LEU A 442 7.69 -11.42 -3.30
C LEU A 442 6.57 -11.20 -4.34
N MET A 443 6.94 -10.90 -5.59
CA MET A 443 6.00 -10.71 -6.68
C MET A 443 5.17 -11.96 -7.00
N PHE A 444 5.75 -13.16 -6.91
CA PHE A 444 5.10 -14.38 -7.39
C PHE A 444 3.87 -14.78 -6.56
N GLY A 445 3.79 -14.33 -5.30
CA GLY A 445 2.62 -14.56 -4.44
C GLY A 445 1.68 -13.36 -4.28
N ALA A 446 2.10 -12.17 -4.73
CA ALA A 446 1.42 -10.90 -4.43
C ALA A 446 1.03 -10.10 -5.68
N THR A 447 1.04 -10.71 -6.87
CA THR A 447 0.63 -10.01 -8.10
C THR A 447 -0.90 -9.96 -8.23
N PRO A 448 -1.55 -8.78 -8.21
CA PRO A 448 -3.01 -8.67 -8.26
C PRO A 448 -3.51 -8.80 -9.70
N ALA A 449 -3.57 -10.02 -10.22
CA ALA A 449 -3.94 -10.29 -11.62
C ALA A 449 -5.34 -9.75 -11.98
N GLY A 450 -6.31 -9.84 -11.07
CA GLY A 450 -7.66 -9.29 -11.24
C GLY A 450 -7.63 -7.77 -11.41
N ASP A 451 -6.97 -7.04 -10.52
CA ASP A 451 -6.92 -5.58 -10.58
C ASP A 451 -6.10 -5.09 -11.78
N LEU A 452 -5.02 -5.79 -12.14
CA LEU A 452 -4.22 -5.49 -13.33
C LEU A 452 -5.04 -5.65 -14.62
N THR A 453 -5.86 -6.70 -14.73
CA THR A 453 -6.72 -6.90 -15.90
C THR A 453 -7.83 -5.86 -15.97
N ALA A 454 -8.47 -5.53 -14.85
CA ALA A 454 -9.45 -4.44 -14.78
C ALA A 454 -8.82 -3.09 -15.16
N ALA A 455 -7.63 -2.79 -14.67
CA ALA A 455 -6.88 -1.58 -15.00
C ALA A 455 -6.46 -1.56 -16.48
N ALA A 456 -6.06 -2.69 -17.06
CA ALA A 456 -5.75 -2.78 -18.49
C ALA A 456 -6.98 -2.49 -19.38
N ILE A 457 -8.15 -2.99 -18.99
CA ILE A 457 -9.42 -2.67 -19.67
C ILE A 457 -9.72 -1.18 -19.54
N ALA A 458 -9.61 -0.62 -18.33
CA ALA A 458 -9.84 0.80 -18.09
C ALA A 458 -8.87 1.69 -18.89
N ALA A 459 -7.58 1.35 -18.93
CA ALA A 459 -6.56 2.06 -19.70
C ALA A 459 -6.85 2.00 -21.22
N THR A 460 -7.36 0.87 -21.71
CA THR A 460 -7.81 0.73 -23.10
C THR A 460 -8.99 1.65 -23.39
N VAL A 461 -9.99 1.70 -22.51
CA VAL A 461 -11.15 2.60 -22.63
C VAL A 461 -10.69 4.06 -22.64
N VAL A 462 -9.76 4.43 -21.76
CA VAL A 462 -9.17 5.78 -21.74
C VAL A 462 -8.48 6.10 -23.08
N GLY A 463 -7.73 5.15 -23.65
CA GLY A 463 -7.13 5.30 -24.98
C GLY A 463 -8.16 5.58 -26.09
N VAL A 464 -9.28 4.84 -26.09
CA VAL A 464 -10.40 5.05 -27.02
C VAL A 464 -11.02 6.43 -26.85
N VAL A 465 -11.29 6.84 -25.60
CA VAL A 465 -11.88 8.14 -25.28
C VAL A 465 -10.96 9.27 -25.71
N LEU A 466 -9.66 9.18 -25.43
CA LEU A 466 -8.68 10.19 -25.83
C LEU A 466 -8.59 10.33 -27.35
N ALA A 467 -8.58 9.21 -28.07
CA ALA A 467 -8.57 9.23 -29.53
C ALA A 467 -9.84 9.87 -30.11
N ALA A 468 -11.01 9.52 -29.57
CA ALA A 468 -12.29 10.09 -29.97
C ALA A 468 -12.34 11.60 -29.69
N VAL A 469 -11.96 12.04 -28.48
CA VAL A 469 -11.92 13.45 -28.08
C VAL A 469 -10.96 14.26 -28.94
N ALA A 470 -9.76 13.74 -29.20
CA ALA A 470 -8.77 14.38 -30.06
C ALA A 470 -9.27 14.54 -31.50
N ALA A 471 -10.09 13.60 -31.98
CA ALA A 471 -10.67 13.64 -33.32
C ALA A 471 -11.86 14.59 -33.46
N VAL A 472 -12.52 15.04 -32.39
CA VAL A 472 -13.71 15.90 -32.47
C VAL A 472 -13.42 17.19 -33.25
N TYR A 473 -12.37 17.93 -32.87
CA TYR A 473 -12.05 19.21 -33.52
C TYR A 473 -11.67 19.05 -35.02
N PRO A 474 -10.74 18.14 -35.40
CA PRO A 474 -10.45 17.88 -36.80
C PRO A 474 -11.67 17.40 -37.59
N SER A 475 -12.49 16.52 -37.01
CA SER A 475 -13.69 15.97 -37.67
C SER A 475 -14.75 17.05 -37.89
N PHE A 476 -14.92 17.96 -36.93
CA PHE A 476 -15.81 19.10 -37.08
C PHE A 476 -15.33 20.04 -38.19
N LYS A 477 -14.01 20.31 -38.25
CA LYS A 477 -13.43 21.11 -39.33
C LYS A 477 -13.64 20.43 -40.68
N ALA A 478 -13.45 19.10 -40.76
CA ALA A 478 -13.67 18.30 -41.95
C ALA A 478 -15.12 18.33 -42.43
N ALA A 479 -16.04 18.17 -41.48
CA ALA A 479 -17.47 18.17 -41.72
C ALA A 479 -17.98 19.52 -42.21
N ARG A 480 -17.29 20.65 -41.98
CA ARG A 480 -17.72 21.98 -42.44
C ARG A 480 -17.06 22.48 -43.72
N LEU A 481 -16.25 21.64 -44.37
CA LEU A 481 -15.60 22.01 -45.62
C LEU A 481 -16.62 22.20 -46.75
N ALA A 482 -16.42 23.25 -47.57
CA ALA A 482 -17.28 23.56 -48.70
C ALA A 482 -16.89 22.70 -49.93
N PRO A 483 -17.84 21.97 -50.55
CA PRO A 483 -17.54 21.09 -51.69
C PRO A 483 -16.92 21.83 -52.89
N MET A 484 -17.28 23.10 -53.08
CA MET A 484 -16.77 23.96 -54.16
C MET A 484 -15.28 24.27 -54.02
N GLU A 485 -14.75 24.34 -52.79
CA GLU A 485 -13.32 24.59 -52.56
C GLU A 485 -12.47 23.37 -52.96
N ALA A 486 -13.00 22.16 -52.83
CA ALA A 486 -12.30 20.92 -53.20
C ALA A 486 -12.13 20.69 -54.70
N MET A 487 -13.03 21.27 -55.51
CA MET A 487 -12.93 21.21 -56.97
C MET A 487 -12.06 22.32 -57.56
N ARG A 488 -11.65 23.33 -56.77
CA ARG A 488 -10.88 24.49 -57.23
C ARG A 488 -9.37 24.36 -56.96
N ILE A 489 -8.94 23.36 -56.18
CA ILE A 489 -7.52 23.09 -55.90
C ILE A 489 -6.95 22.26 -57.05
N GLU A 490 -6.36 22.96 -58.02
CA GLU A 490 -5.28 22.51 -58.92
C GLU A 490 -4.05 23.38 -58.71
#